data_AF-J1QIV6-F1
#
_entry.id   AF-J1QIV6-F1
#
_cell.length_a   1.000
_cell.length_b   1.000
_cell.length_c   1.000
_cell.angle_alpha   90.00
_cell.angle_beta   90.00
_cell.angle_gamma   90.00
#
_symmetry.space_group_name_H-M   'P 1'
#
loop_
_entity.id
_entity.type
_entity.pdbx_description
1 polymer ?
#
loop_
_entity_poly.entity_id
_entity_poly.type
_entity_poly.pdbx_seq_one_letter_code
_entity_poly.pdbx_strand_id
1 'polypeptide(L)'
;MKLSPISLAVLPLLTMFSAQAAVYQIVELDTNNKVRATSGAAATLQGAVVTNGSTFLDVQLDLETIDFDSDVIKSLLTEQQLADAKNGIIDATVQNILISYLINVPSVRNQPIGITRVFNKPQNGVNTGLIIRDTNQTRTNTEFAYASNNAGQLVVVATAPSQKVRFEPLPEPVPEDTPEPEIPVIPQPFMAWVPQPGYMLGYVVSDNQTIVLPPAITELGGGMSAAQDINNNGVVAGFTSAGVTDDVKTAVNTICTGRSQPLQYCLNLSMSNRSVSLASMLDQIRRVQTVDVLPQGYQERAALWQVNDNGTASLIRTLGYLGEKGNGGIAPESEEYPAPTYYSRATAINDNGIAVGHSLYTDVDRIIRYFDNFGFEYRRAYSAPHATIYQQDDVKGFINTQDWLASIAVDINNQGLVTGYAFRSINSAVRSKLFTYNIDNQELKFVDGFFSSSTTEPRALNNNGQVVGRAEVIIGGTVSRRYHGFMYDSRDGSFRDLNDLVGCDAPYTIVDATAINDNGEVMATALVRRPRLDAKGQQQLDDAGQVITEEQATAVKLRPIPNGQPANCGAEDRQYERKSGSGSALWLLMLGALSLVRYRRSR
;
A
#
# COMPACT_ATOMS: atom_id res chain seq x y z
N MET A 1 -59.53 -1.66 43.70
CA MET A 1 -58.44 -1.97 42.76
C MET A 1 -57.36 -0.91 42.96
N LYS A 2 -56.23 -1.28 43.58
CA LYS A 2 -55.13 -0.37 43.94
C LYS A 2 -54.01 -0.55 42.93
N LEU A 3 -53.68 0.51 42.19
CA LEU A 3 -52.41 0.63 41.46
C LEU A 3 -51.46 1.45 42.34
N SER A 4 -50.29 0.89 42.62
CA SER A 4 -49.18 1.53 43.34
C SER A 4 -48.10 1.94 42.34
N PRO A 5 -47.49 3.12 42.46
CA PRO A 5 -46.32 3.51 41.68
C PRO A 5 -45.04 2.99 42.38
N ILE A 6 -44.11 2.43 41.62
CA ILE A 6 -42.71 2.29 42.07
C ILE A 6 -41.85 2.94 41.00
N SER A 7 -41.43 4.17 41.28
CA SER A 7 -40.27 4.79 40.64
C SER A 7 -39.03 4.01 41.07
N LEU A 8 -38.40 3.32 40.12
CA LEU A 8 -37.05 2.79 40.31
C LEU A 8 -36.07 3.75 39.62
N ALA A 9 -35.44 4.61 40.42
CA ALA A 9 -34.28 5.38 39.98
C ALA A 9 -33.10 4.41 39.86
N VAL A 10 -32.72 4.07 38.63
CA VAL A 10 -31.45 3.40 38.35
C VAL A 10 -30.38 4.49 38.28
N LEU A 11 -29.72 4.75 39.40
CA LEU A 11 -28.44 5.46 39.43
C LEU A 11 -27.40 4.58 38.72
N PRO A 12 -26.67 5.08 37.70
CA PRO A 12 -25.46 4.40 37.26
C PRO A 12 -24.41 4.59 38.37
N LEU A 13 -23.95 3.49 38.94
CA LEU A 13 -22.71 3.47 39.73
C LEU A 13 -21.57 3.95 38.82
N LEU A 14 -21.17 5.20 39.01
CA LEU A 14 -19.88 5.72 38.56
C LEU A 14 -18.80 4.99 39.37
N THR A 15 -18.33 3.86 38.87
CA THR A 15 -17.00 3.38 39.24
C THR A 15 -16.03 4.42 38.70
N MET A 16 -15.47 5.24 39.60
CA MET A 16 -14.30 6.06 39.31
C MET A 16 -13.16 5.10 38.93
N PHE A 17 -13.01 4.81 37.64
CA PHE A 17 -11.72 4.41 37.11
C PHE A 17 -10.80 5.58 37.42
N SER A 18 -9.71 5.31 38.16
CA SER A 18 -8.59 6.24 38.24
C SER A 18 -8.30 6.72 36.82
N ALA A 19 -8.46 8.02 36.56
CA ALA A 19 -8.19 8.60 35.26
C ALA A 19 -6.70 8.36 34.96
N GLN A 20 -6.41 7.29 34.23
CA GLN A 20 -5.08 7.02 33.75
C GLN A 20 -4.79 8.12 32.74
N ALA A 21 -3.74 8.92 32.96
CA ALA A 21 -3.36 9.99 32.05
C ALA A 21 -3.16 9.37 30.64
N ALA A 22 -3.95 9.82 29.69
CA ALA A 22 -3.86 9.48 28.28
C ALA A 22 -4.59 10.58 27.47
N VAL A 23 -4.13 10.84 26.25
CA VAL A 23 -4.81 11.72 25.30
C VAL A 23 -5.76 10.91 24.41
N TYR A 24 -5.42 9.65 24.15
CA TYR A 24 -6.21 8.73 23.33
C TYR A 24 -6.56 7.45 24.08
N GLN A 25 -7.81 7.01 23.88
CA GLN A 25 -8.25 5.66 24.21
C GLN A 25 -8.08 4.77 22.97
N ILE A 26 -7.41 3.62 23.15
CA ILE A 26 -7.31 2.60 22.11
C ILE A 26 -8.59 1.77 22.09
N VAL A 27 -9.27 1.74 20.95
CA VAL A 27 -10.41 0.87 20.66
C VAL A 27 -9.96 -0.14 19.62
N GLU A 28 -9.78 -1.39 20.03
CA GLU A 28 -9.47 -2.46 19.09
C GLU A 28 -10.66 -2.74 18.17
N LEU A 29 -10.35 -2.91 16.89
CA LEU A 29 -11.35 -3.27 15.90
C LEU A 29 -11.35 -4.77 15.76
N ASP A 30 -12.16 -5.44 16.60
CA ASP A 30 -12.33 -6.89 16.63
C ASP A 30 -12.44 -7.45 15.20
N THR A 31 -11.40 -8.18 14.82
CA THR A 31 -11.30 -8.84 13.54
C THR A 31 -12.05 -10.15 13.72
N ASN A 32 -13.20 -10.27 13.08
CA ASN A 32 -13.85 -11.55 12.86
C ASN A 32 -12.78 -12.65 12.68
N ASN A 33 -12.86 -13.79 13.38
CA ASN A 33 -11.84 -14.86 13.53
C ASN A 33 -11.36 -15.53 12.21
N LYS A 34 -11.45 -14.82 11.09
CA LYS A 34 -11.20 -15.22 9.71
C LYS A 34 -9.87 -14.69 9.17
N VAL A 35 -9.19 -13.79 9.87
CA VAL A 35 -7.89 -13.20 9.46
C VAL A 35 -6.92 -13.17 10.64
N ARG A 36 -5.61 -13.28 10.37
CA ARG A 36 -4.57 -13.19 11.42
C ARG A 36 -4.02 -11.77 11.61
N ALA A 37 -4.16 -10.90 10.60
CA ALA A 37 -3.66 -9.53 10.68
C ALA A 37 -4.65 -8.54 10.08
N THR A 38 -4.69 -7.33 10.65
CA THR A 38 -5.46 -6.22 10.12
C THR A 38 -4.70 -4.91 10.15
N SER A 39 -5.04 -4.05 9.20
CA SER A 39 -4.59 -2.66 9.12
C SER A 39 -5.80 -1.73 8.99
N GLY A 40 -5.73 -0.56 9.60
CA GLY A 40 -6.75 0.47 9.43
C GLY A 40 -6.72 1.03 8.01
N ALA A 41 -7.88 1.19 7.39
CA ALA A 41 -8.01 1.80 6.07
C ALA A 41 -8.58 3.21 6.15
N ALA A 42 -9.77 3.35 6.73
CA ALA A 42 -10.48 4.62 6.82
C ALA A 42 -11.34 4.71 8.10
N ALA A 43 -11.64 5.94 8.52
CA ALA A 43 -12.63 6.24 9.56
C ALA A 43 -13.57 7.33 9.07
N THR A 44 -14.87 7.10 9.18
CA THR A 44 -15.88 8.10 8.82
C THR A 44 -16.09 9.09 9.97
N LEU A 45 -16.65 10.26 9.69
CA LEU A 45 -17.05 11.23 10.73
C LEU A 45 -18.10 10.66 11.69
N GLN A 46 -18.94 9.74 11.22
CA GLN A 46 -19.93 9.03 12.02
C GLN A 46 -19.29 7.94 12.90
N GLY A 47 -17.98 7.75 12.83
CA GLY A 47 -17.24 6.81 13.66
C GLY A 47 -17.29 5.36 13.19
N ALA A 48 -17.80 5.10 11.99
CA ALA A 48 -17.61 3.82 11.31
C ALA A 48 -16.15 3.66 10.89
N VAL A 49 -15.68 2.43 10.87
CA VAL A 49 -14.27 2.12 10.61
C VAL A 49 -14.14 1.02 9.58
N VAL A 50 -13.13 1.17 8.73
CA VAL A 50 -12.83 0.23 7.67
C VAL A 50 -11.44 -0.33 7.90
N THR A 51 -11.29 -1.63 7.76
CA THR A 51 -10.02 -2.34 7.94
C THR A 51 -9.74 -3.28 6.79
N ASN A 52 -8.48 -3.35 6.39
CA ASN A 52 -7.97 -4.34 5.46
C ASN A 52 -7.42 -5.53 6.25
N GLY A 53 -8.00 -6.71 6.09
CA GLY A 53 -7.57 -7.94 6.76
C GLY A 53 -6.82 -8.88 5.83
N SER A 54 -5.75 -9.49 6.33
CA SER A 54 -4.85 -10.38 5.60
C SER A 54 -4.58 -11.68 6.36
N THR A 55 -3.94 -12.63 5.67
CA THR A 55 -3.62 -13.97 6.22
C THR A 55 -4.88 -14.71 6.67
N PHE A 56 -5.68 -15.13 5.69
CA PHE A 56 -6.98 -15.76 5.93
C PHE A 56 -6.87 -17.11 6.64
N LEU A 57 -7.81 -17.33 7.56
CA LEU A 57 -8.03 -18.57 8.29
C LEU A 57 -9.17 -19.40 7.67
N ASP A 58 -9.85 -18.89 6.65
CA ASP A 58 -11.05 -19.48 6.04
C ASP A 58 -10.88 -19.83 4.55
N VAL A 59 -9.65 -20.06 4.09
CA VAL A 59 -9.38 -20.44 2.69
C VAL A 59 -9.82 -21.87 2.43
N GLN A 60 -10.78 -22.04 1.52
CA GLN A 60 -11.15 -23.35 0.99
C GLN A 60 -10.25 -23.70 -0.18
N LEU A 61 -9.55 -24.84 -0.07
CA LEU A 61 -8.68 -25.35 -1.12
C LEU A 61 -9.48 -26.14 -2.14
N ASP A 62 -9.23 -25.87 -3.42
CA ASP A 62 -9.70 -26.69 -4.52
C ASP A 62 -8.74 -27.85 -4.79
N LEU A 63 -8.94 -28.97 -4.10
CA LEU A 63 -8.03 -30.12 -4.19
C LEU A 63 -8.03 -30.77 -5.58
N GLU A 64 -9.08 -30.57 -6.39
CA GLU A 64 -9.19 -31.13 -7.74
C GLU A 64 -8.15 -30.55 -8.71
N THR A 65 -7.69 -29.33 -8.48
CA THR A 65 -6.73 -28.64 -9.34
C THR A 65 -5.28 -28.74 -8.86
N ILE A 66 -5.06 -29.35 -7.68
CA ILE A 66 -3.73 -29.59 -7.13
C ILE A 66 -3.15 -30.88 -7.71
N ASP A 67 -1.99 -30.76 -8.37
CA ASP A 67 -1.22 -31.92 -8.83
C ASP A 67 -0.42 -32.54 -7.68
N PHE A 68 -1.04 -33.48 -6.95
CA PHE A 68 -0.39 -34.22 -5.87
C PHE A 68 0.68 -35.22 -6.36
N ASP A 69 0.83 -35.42 -7.67
CA ASP A 69 1.89 -36.25 -8.24
C ASP A 69 3.14 -35.44 -8.62
N SER A 70 3.07 -34.11 -8.55
CA SER A 70 4.22 -33.22 -8.70
C SER A 70 5.31 -33.51 -7.67
N ASP A 71 6.57 -33.58 -8.13
CA ASP A 71 7.74 -33.73 -7.26
C ASP A 71 7.84 -32.61 -6.22
N VAL A 72 7.38 -31.41 -6.57
CA VAL A 72 7.35 -30.27 -5.65
C VAL A 72 6.39 -30.56 -4.49
N ILE A 73 5.15 -30.97 -4.77
CA ILE A 73 4.17 -31.28 -3.70
C ILE A 73 4.63 -32.47 -2.86
N LYS A 74 5.19 -33.52 -3.49
CA LYS A 74 5.77 -34.67 -2.78
C LYS A 74 6.91 -34.28 -1.85
N SER A 75 7.71 -33.28 -2.22
CA SER A 75 8.80 -32.78 -1.36
C SER A 75 8.32 -31.93 -0.18
N LEU A 76 7.10 -31.37 -0.27
CA LEU A 76 6.53 -30.50 0.75
C LEU A 76 5.74 -31.25 1.83
N LEU A 77 5.27 -32.47 1.54
CA LEU A 77 4.41 -33.26 2.41
C LEU A 77 5.10 -34.58 2.81
N THR A 78 4.85 -35.05 4.02
CA THR A 78 5.22 -36.43 4.39
C THR A 78 4.38 -37.45 3.61
N GLU A 79 4.86 -38.70 3.51
CA GLU A 79 4.11 -39.76 2.80
C GLU A 79 2.68 -39.93 3.33
N GLN A 80 2.51 -39.88 4.65
CA GLN A 80 1.20 -39.96 5.30
C GLN A 80 0.33 -38.75 4.94
N GLN A 81 0.86 -37.53 5.06
CA GLN A 81 0.12 -36.31 4.71
C GLN A 81 -0.29 -36.29 3.24
N LEU A 82 0.56 -36.77 2.35
CA LEU A 82 0.27 -36.86 0.93
C LEU A 82 -0.86 -37.87 0.65
N ALA A 83 -0.81 -39.05 1.28
CA ALA A 83 -1.87 -40.05 1.17
C ALA A 83 -3.21 -39.53 1.71
N ASP A 84 -3.19 -38.84 2.85
CA ASP A 84 -4.36 -38.22 3.46
C ASP A 84 -4.92 -37.11 2.57
N ALA A 85 -4.07 -36.22 2.06
CA ALA A 85 -4.47 -35.12 1.17
C ALA A 85 -5.10 -35.62 -0.13
N LYS A 86 -4.56 -36.69 -0.73
CA LYS A 86 -5.15 -37.35 -1.91
C LYS A 86 -6.55 -37.93 -1.64
N ASN A 87 -6.85 -38.26 -0.39
CA ASN A 87 -8.18 -38.71 0.04
C ASN A 87 -9.07 -37.58 0.57
N GLY A 88 -8.66 -36.31 0.40
CA GLY A 88 -9.41 -35.13 0.84
C GLY A 88 -9.28 -34.81 2.33
N ILE A 89 -8.39 -35.50 3.06
CA ILE A 89 -8.14 -35.26 4.48
C ILE A 89 -7.02 -34.23 4.61
N ILE A 90 -7.39 -32.99 4.94
CA ILE A 90 -6.46 -31.87 5.06
C ILE A 90 -6.39 -31.40 6.52
N ASP A 91 -5.24 -31.61 7.17
CA ASP A 91 -4.94 -31.03 8.47
C ASP A 91 -4.47 -29.55 8.36
N ALA A 92 -4.29 -28.87 9.50
CA ALA A 92 -3.92 -27.45 9.49
C ALA A 92 -2.49 -27.18 8.95
N THR A 93 -1.59 -28.15 9.11
CA THR A 93 -0.20 -28.07 8.61
C THR A 93 -0.20 -28.18 7.10
N VAL A 94 -0.86 -29.22 6.55
CA VAL A 94 -1.02 -29.44 5.11
C VAL A 94 -1.74 -28.25 4.48
N GLN A 95 -2.79 -27.72 5.11
CA GLN A 95 -3.50 -26.55 4.59
C GLN A 95 -2.59 -25.32 4.47
N ASN A 96 -1.79 -25.00 5.50
CA ASN A 96 -0.83 -23.89 5.44
C ASN A 96 0.22 -24.11 4.33
N ILE A 97 0.72 -25.34 4.16
CA ILE A 97 1.71 -25.69 3.12
C ILE A 97 1.11 -25.48 1.74
N LEU A 98 -0.09 -26.00 1.49
CA LEU A 98 -0.76 -25.89 0.18
C LEU A 98 -1.14 -24.44 -0.15
N ILE A 99 -1.65 -23.67 0.82
CA ILE A 99 -1.91 -22.23 0.63
C ILE A 99 -0.60 -21.50 0.26
N SER A 100 0.48 -21.77 1.00
CA SER A 100 1.78 -21.15 0.72
C SER A 100 2.30 -21.54 -0.66
N TYR A 101 2.14 -22.80 -1.07
CA TYR A 101 2.48 -23.26 -2.41
C TYR A 101 1.68 -22.52 -3.49
N LEU A 102 0.35 -22.45 -3.36
CA LEU A 102 -0.52 -21.78 -4.35
C LEU A 102 -0.21 -20.29 -4.51
N ILE A 103 0.13 -19.59 -3.42
CA ILE A 103 0.54 -18.18 -3.45
C ILE A 103 1.88 -18.00 -4.18
N ASN A 104 2.84 -18.90 -3.96
CA ASN A 104 4.19 -18.76 -4.49
C ASN A 104 4.38 -19.39 -5.89
N VAL A 105 3.44 -20.22 -6.34
CA VAL A 105 3.47 -20.91 -7.64
C VAL A 105 2.20 -20.57 -8.41
N PRO A 106 2.02 -19.31 -8.84
CA PRO A 106 0.86 -18.92 -9.65
C PRO A 106 0.90 -19.64 -11.00
N SER A 107 -0.22 -20.25 -11.37
CA SER A 107 -0.38 -20.98 -12.63
C SER A 107 -1.85 -20.94 -13.03
N VAL A 108 -2.12 -21.02 -14.33
CA VAL A 108 -3.49 -21.14 -14.85
C VAL A 108 -4.23 -22.36 -14.28
N ARG A 109 -3.49 -23.39 -13.87
CA ARG A 109 -4.04 -24.60 -13.25
C ARG A 109 -4.20 -24.48 -11.73
N ASN A 110 -3.44 -23.61 -11.08
CA ASN A 110 -3.45 -23.48 -9.64
C ASN A 110 -4.52 -22.47 -9.21
N GLN A 111 -5.26 -22.78 -8.14
CA GLN A 111 -6.22 -21.86 -7.54
C GLN A 111 -5.51 -20.57 -7.12
N PRO A 112 -5.92 -19.40 -7.65
CA PRO A 112 -5.44 -18.12 -7.15
C PRO A 112 -5.95 -17.91 -5.72
N ILE A 113 -5.08 -17.40 -4.84
CA ILE A 113 -5.43 -17.12 -3.45
C ILE A 113 -5.40 -15.61 -3.23
N GLY A 114 -6.56 -15.03 -2.91
CA GLY A 114 -6.64 -13.65 -2.45
C GLY A 114 -5.88 -13.44 -1.13
N ILE A 115 -5.25 -12.28 -0.96
CA ILE A 115 -4.43 -11.99 0.24
C ILE A 115 -4.98 -10.87 1.14
N THR A 116 -5.97 -10.11 0.68
CA THR A 116 -6.61 -9.04 1.47
C THR A 116 -8.11 -8.95 1.20
N ARG A 117 -8.87 -8.65 2.25
CA ARG A 117 -10.32 -8.39 2.23
C ARG A 117 -10.62 -7.13 3.02
N VAL A 118 -11.69 -6.45 2.61
CA VAL A 118 -12.19 -5.27 3.29
C VAL A 118 -13.25 -5.67 4.32
N PHE A 119 -13.13 -5.13 5.53
CA PHE A 119 -14.13 -5.24 6.57
C PHE A 119 -14.60 -3.85 6.97
N ASN A 120 -15.89 -3.72 7.25
CA ASN A 120 -16.52 -2.51 7.73
C ASN A 120 -17.18 -2.79 9.09
N LYS A 121 -16.92 -1.92 10.06
CA LYS A 121 -17.60 -1.93 11.36
C LYS A 121 -18.29 -0.57 11.53
N PRO A 122 -19.62 -0.51 11.35
CA PRO A 122 -20.39 0.67 11.71
C PRO A 122 -20.19 1.02 13.19
N GLN A 123 -20.35 2.31 13.56
CA GLN A 123 -20.07 2.81 14.92
C GLN A 123 -20.66 1.95 16.05
N ASN A 124 -21.89 1.45 15.87
CA ASN A 124 -22.60 0.57 16.80
C ASN A 124 -22.97 -0.78 16.18
N GLY A 125 -22.26 -1.17 15.12
CA GLY A 125 -22.53 -2.38 14.35
C GLY A 125 -21.55 -3.52 14.64
N VAL A 126 -21.82 -4.66 14.01
CA VAL A 126 -20.90 -5.80 13.98
C VAL A 126 -19.92 -5.59 12.82
N ASN A 127 -18.69 -6.06 13.00
CA ASN A 127 -17.70 -6.07 11.94
C ASN A 127 -18.10 -7.08 10.84
N THR A 128 -18.29 -6.63 9.61
CA THR A 128 -18.70 -7.46 8.48
C THR A 128 -17.70 -7.37 7.32
N GLY A 129 -17.44 -8.51 6.68
CA GLY A 129 -16.67 -8.53 5.44
C GLY A 129 -17.51 -8.02 4.29
N LEU A 130 -16.93 -7.17 3.43
CA LEU A 130 -17.59 -6.65 2.25
C LEU A 130 -17.44 -7.63 1.07
N ILE A 131 -18.44 -7.63 0.19
CA ILE A 131 -18.38 -8.32 -1.11
C ILE A 131 -18.30 -7.23 -2.16
N ILE A 132 -17.18 -7.14 -2.86
CA ILE A 132 -16.92 -6.03 -3.76
C ILE A 132 -16.94 -6.54 -5.19
N ARG A 133 -15.91 -7.29 -5.60
CA ARG A 133 -15.81 -7.80 -6.97
C ARG A 133 -16.10 -9.28 -7.08
N ASP A 134 -15.72 -10.06 -6.08
CA ASP A 134 -15.92 -11.52 -6.05
C ASP A 134 -17.30 -11.88 -5.51
N THR A 135 -18.33 -11.66 -6.33
CA THR A 135 -19.75 -11.91 -5.96
C THR A 135 -20.05 -13.37 -5.66
N ASN A 136 -19.29 -14.29 -6.26
CA ASN A 136 -19.37 -15.73 -6.01
C ASN A 136 -18.53 -16.16 -4.78
N GLN A 137 -17.81 -15.23 -4.16
CA GLN A 137 -16.97 -15.48 -2.98
C GLN A 137 -15.99 -16.65 -3.18
N THR A 138 -15.43 -16.77 -4.39
CA THR A 138 -14.41 -17.75 -4.77
C THR A 138 -13.10 -17.60 -3.98
N ARG A 139 -12.89 -16.41 -3.39
CA ARG A 139 -11.69 -16.00 -2.62
C ARG A 139 -10.41 -16.00 -3.45
N THR A 140 -10.55 -15.77 -4.75
CA THR A 140 -9.45 -15.75 -5.73
C THR A 140 -8.90 -14.36 -6.00
N ASN A 141 -9.57 -13.30 -5.52
CA ASN A 141 -9.15 -11.92 -5.69
C ASN A 141 -8.65 -11.28 -4.39
N THR A 142 -7.92 -10.18 -4.55
CA THR A 142 -7.47 -9.31 -3.46
C THR A 142 -8.23 -7.99 -3.53
N GLU A 143 -8.73 -7.53 -2.38
CA GLU A 143 -9.50 -6.30 -2.24
C GLU A 143 -8.88 -5.41 -1.17
N PHE A 144 -8.73 -4.11 -1.45
CA PHE A 144 -8.06 -3.17 -0.56
C PHE A 144 -8.76 -1.81 -0.54
N ALA A 145 -9.25 -1.39 0.62
CA ALA A 145 -9.84 -0.08 0.84
C ALA A 145 -8.78 0.99 1.11
N TYR A 146 -8.98 2.19 0.57
CA TYR A 146 -8.07 3.32 0.71
C TYR A 146 -8.64 4.46 1.56
N ALA A 147 -9.85 4.93 1.23
CA ALA A 147 -10.44 6.10 1.85
C ALA A 147 -11.96 6.00 1.91
N SER A 148 -12.58 6.97 2.60
CA SER A 148 -14.02 7.13 2.71
C SER A 148 -14.41 8.59 2.79
N ASN A 149 -15.53 8.98 2.19
CA ASN A 149 -16.08 10.32 2.40
C ASN A 149 -17.04 10.37 3.61
N ASN A 150 -17.58 11.57 3.88
CA ASN A 150 -18.49 11.78 4.99
C ASN A 150 -19.87 11.13 4.82
N ALA A 151 -20.23 10.72 3.61
CA ALA A 151 -21.43 9.93 3.35
C ALA A 151 -21.22 8.43 3.64
N GLY A 152 -20.00 8.00 3.99
CA GLY A 152 -19.66 6.60 4.23
C GLY A 152 -19.41 5.80 2.95
N GLN A 153 -19.27 6.47 1.80
CA GLN A 153 -18.87 5.83 0.55
C GLN A 153 -17.40 5.46 0.64
N LEU A 154 -17.07 4.21 0.33
CA LEU A 154 -15.72 3.67 0.45
C LEU A 154 -15.09 3.51 -0.92
N VAL A 155 -13.85 3.95 -1.10
CA VAL A 155 -13.08 3.66 -2.31
C VAL A 155 -12.19 2.44 -2.11
N VAL A 156 -12.28 1.52 -3.07
CA VAL A 156 -11.63 0.22 -3.01
C VAL A 156 -10.99 -0.12 -4.35
N VAL A 157 -9.87 -0.83 -4.31
CA VAL A 157 -9.28 -1.50 -5.47
C VAL A 157 -9.44 -3.00 -5.32
N ALA A 158 -9.83 -3.69 -6.38
CA ALA A 158 -9.99 -5.13 -6.40
C ALA A 158 -9.36 -5.77 -7.64
N THR A 159 -8.54 -6.80 -7.43
CA THR A 159 -8.03 -7.64 -8.53
C THR A 159 -9.13 -8.51 -9.12
N ALA A 160 -8.92 -9.03 -10.32
CA ALA A 160 -9.92 -9.88 -10.99
C ALA A 160 -10.16 -11.20 -10.22
N PRO A 161 -11.42 -11.53 -9.85
CA PRO A 161 -11.75 -12.86 -9.40
C PRO A 161 -11.70 -13.84 -10.57
N SER A 162 -11.42 -15.09 -10.26
CA SER A 162 -11.27 -16.18 -11.21
C SER A 162 -12.36 -17.23 -11.04
N GLN A 163 -12.74 -17.84 -12.17
CA GLN A 163 -13.68 -18.95 -12.21
C GLN A 163 -13.04 -20.17 -12.85
N LYS A 164 -13.46 -21.36 -12.42
CA LYS A 164 -13.02 -22.62 -13.02
C LYS A 164 -13.68 -22.82 -14.38
N VAL A 165 -12.88 -23.10 -15.39
CA VAL A 165 -13.34 -23.42 -16.75
C VAL A 165 -12.58 -24.64 -17.25
N ARG A 166 -13.26 -25.59 -17.90
CA ARG A 166 -12.60 -26.66 -18.64
C ARG A 166 -12.07 -26.07 -19.94
N PHE A 167 -10.75 -25.94 -20.05
CA PHE A 167 -10.07 -25.39 -21.21
C PHE A 167 -9.61 -26.51 -22.15
N GLU A 168 -9.85 -26.32 -23.44
CA GLU A 168 -9.45 -27.25 -24.51
C GLU A 168 -8.35 -26.58 -25.33
N PRO A 169 -7.07 -26.98 -25.14
CA PRO A 169 -5.98 -26.32 -25.84
C PRO A 169 -5.97 -26.70 -27.31
N LEU A 170 -5.51 -25.78 -28.15
CA LEU A 170 -5.35 -26.00 -29.58
C LEU A 170 -3.92 -26.45 -29.87
N PRO A 171 -3.70 -27.39 -30.83
CA PRO A 171 -2.35 -27.77 -31.26
C PRO A 171 -1.56 -26.56 -31.75
N GLU A 172 -0.23 -26.57 -31.66
CA GLU A 172 0.57 -25.51 -32.28
C GLU A 172 0.45 -25.56 -33.82
N PRO A 173 0.43 -24.41 -34.53
CA PRO A 173 0.43 -24.40 -35.98
C PRO A 173 1.74 -25.01 -36.51
N VAL A 174 1.64 -25.93 -37.46
CA VAL A 174 2.80 -26.55 -38.12
C VAL A 174 3.29 -25.61 -39.22
N PRO A 175 4.58 -25.22 -39.27
CA PRO A 175 5.12 -24.43 -40.36
C PRO A 175 4.91 -25.10 -41.73
N GLU A 176 4.62 -24.32 -42.78
CA GLU A 176 4.33 -24.84 -44.12
C GLU A 176 5.48 -25.66 -44.72
N ASP A 177 6.72 -25.38 -44.32
CA ASP A 177 7.93 -26.06 -44.80
C ASP A 177 8.33 -27.30 -43.97
N THR A 178 7.46 -27.78 -43.07
CA THR A 178 7.75 -28.97 -42.27
C THR A 178 7.41 -30.22 -43.08
N PRO A 179 8.38 -31.07 -43.50
CA PRO A 179 8.08 -32.32 -44.18
C PRO A 179 7.24 -33.20 -43.26
N GLU A 180 6.05 -33.60 -43.74
CA GLU A 180 4.99 -34.36 -43.05
C GLU A 180 5.13 -34.45 -41.52
N PRO A 181 4.36 -33.68 -40.73
CA PRO A 181 4.53 -33.70 -39.29
C PRO A 181 4.28 -35.10 -38.72
N GLU A 182 5.16 -35.54 -37.81
CA GLU A 182 4.83 -36.49 -36.76
C GLU A 182 3.44 -36.15 -36.20
N ILE A 183 2.61 -37.18 -35.98
CA ILE A 183 1.24 -37.09 -35.45
C ILE A 183 1.13 -35.92 -34.47
N PRO A 184 0.28 -34.89 -34.73
CA PRO A 184 0.25 -33.71 -33.89
C PRO A 184 -0.07 -34.11 -32.45
N VAL A 185 0.79 -33.72 -31.51
CA VAL A 185 0.55 -33.92 -30.08
C VAL A 185 -0.71 -33.14 -29.73
N ILE A 186 -1.82 -33.84 -29.50
CA ILE A 186 -3.09 -33.21 -29.10
C ILE A 186 -2.98 -32.91 -27.60
N PRO A 187 -2.89 -31.62 -27.20
CA PRO A 187 -2.85 -31.26 -25.80
C PRO A 187 -4.16 -31.67 -25.11
N GLN A 188 -4.04 -32.28 -23.93
CA GLN A 188 -5.21 -32.75 -23.19
C GLN A 188 -5.97 -31.58 -22.54
N PRO A 189 -7.31 -31.61 -22.51
CA PRO A 189 -8.11 -30.65 -21.78
C PRO A 189 -7.75 -30.59 -20.30
N PHE A 190 -7.91 -29.43 -19.68
CA PHE A 190 -7.64 -29.25 -18.26
C PHE A 190 -8.53 -28.21 -17.60
N MET A 191 -8.61 -28.25 -16.27
CA MET A 191 -9.30 -27.22 -15.50
C MET A 191 -8.39 -26.01 -15.32
N ALA A 192 -8.88 -24.85 -15.76
CA ALA A 192 -8.19 -23.58 -15.72
C ALA A 192 -8.93 -22.58 -14.82
N TRP A 193 -8.18 -21.80 -14.07
CA TRP A 193 -8.66 -20.62 -13.34
C TRP A 193 -8.58 -19.40 -14.24
N VAL A 194 -9.73 -18.96 -14.73
CA VAL A 194 -9.82 -17.85 -15.70
C VAL A 194 -10.29 -16.59 -14.98
N PRO A 195 -9.47 -15.53 -14.93
CA PRO A 195 -9.87 -14.27 -14.31
C PRO A 195 -10.88 -13.51 -15.17
N GLN A 196 -11.72 -12.70 -14.54
CA GLN A 196 -12.55 -11.72 -15.24
C GLN A 196 -11.70 -10.63 -15.94
N PRO A 197 -12.22 -9.96 -16.98
CA PRO A 197 -11.55 -8.82 -17.60
C PRO A 197 -11.24 -7.68 -16.62
N GLY A 198 -10.11 -7.02 -16.83
CA GLY A 198 -9.58 -5.94 -16.01
C GLY A 198 -8.84 -6.48 -14.81
N TYR A 199 -7.53 -6.70 -14.93
CA TYR A 199 -6.73 -7.37 -13.88
C TYR A 199 -6.82 -6.66 -12.52
N MET A 200 -7.09 -5.35 -12.51
CA MET A 200 -7.33 -4.51 -11.35
C MET A 200 -8.32 -3.40 -11.69
N LEU A 201 -9.39 -3.25 -10.90
CA LEU A 201 -10.40 -2.21 -11.07
C LEU A 201 -10.66 -1.47 -9.76
N GLY A 202 -11.00 -0.19 -9.88
CA GLY A 202 -11.45 0.67 -8.80
C GLY A 202 -12.96 0.55 -8.61
N TYR A 203 -13.39 0.70 -7.36
CA TYR A 203 -14.79 0.60 -6.95
C TYR A 203 -15.13 1.66 -5.91
N VAL A 204 -16.39 2.07 -5.90
CA VAL A 204 -17.03 2.74 -4.76
C VAL A 204 -18.03 1.78 -4.15
N VAL A 205 -17.97 1.59 -2.83
CA VAL A 205 -18.96 0.82 -2.08
C VAL A 205 -19.84 1.81 -1.32
N SER A 206 -21.14 1.79 -1.59
CA SER A 206 -22.16 2.66 -0.97
C SER A 206 -23.40 1.83 -0.67
N ASP A 207 -23.88 1.82 0.57
CA ASP A 207 -25.11 1.09 0.97
C ASP A 207 -25.19 -0.37 0.48
N ASN A 208 -24.07 -1.11 0.59
CA ASN A 208 -23.90 -2.49 0.07
C ASN A 208 -24.03 -2.64 -1.46
N GLN A 209 -24.07 -1.54 -2.21
CA GLN A 209 -23.89 -1.55 -3.65
C GLN A 209 -22.43 -1.29 -3.99
N THR A 210 -21.96 -1.98 -5.02
CA THR A 210 -20.61 -1.85 -5.55
C THR A 210 -20.67 -1.22 -6.93
N ILE A 211 -20.09 -0.02 -7.04
CA ILE A 211 -20.07 0.80 -8.25
C ILE A 211 -18.67 0.69 -8.86
N VAL A 212 -18.57 0.13 -10.06
CA VAL A 212 -17.28 0.01 -10.78
C VAL A 212 -16.87 1.35 -11.37
N LEU A 213 -15.58 1.69 -11.27
CA LEU A 213 -14.98 2.81 -11.97
C LEU A 213 -14.48 2.33 -13.34
N PRO A 214 -15.12 2.75 -14.45
CA PRO A 214 -14.74 2.26 -15.77
C PRO A 214 -13.30 2.70 -16.14
N PRO A 215 -12.48 1.79 -16.68
CA PRO A 215 -11.21 2.16 -17.33
C PRO A 215 -11.44 3.12 -18.50
N ALA A 216 -10.47 4.00 -18.80
CA ALA A 216 -10.59 4.88 -19.96
C ALA A 216 -10.44 4.10 -21.29
N ILE A 217 -9.61 3.05 -21.28
CA ILE A 217 -9.53 2.05 -22.36
C ILE A 217 -9.62 0.64 -21.77
N THR A 218 -10.16 -0.30 -22.55
CA THR A 218 -10.38 -1.70 -22.12
C THR A 218 -9.65 -2.74 -22.98
N GLU A 219 -8.78 -2.31 -23.90
CA GLU A 219 -7.95 -3.19 -24.74
C GLU A 219 -7.05 -4.12 -23.91
N LEU A 220 -6.55 -5.20 -24.50
CA LEU A 220 -5.61 -6.15 -23.87
C LEU A 220 -6.06 -6.72 -22.51
N GLY A 221 -7.31 -7.17 -22.45
CA GLY A 221 -7.82 -7.92 -21.29
C GLY A 221 -8.67 -7.10 -20.33
N GLY A 222 -9.19 -5.94 -20.73
CA GLY A 222 -10.24 -5.24 -19.99
C GLY A 222 -9.81 -3.92 -19.33
N GLY A 223 -8.57 -3.46 -19.54
CA GLY A 223 -8.08 -2.21 -18.98
C GLY A 223 -7.77 -2.28 -17.48
N MET A 224 -7.52 -1.12 -16.88
CA MET A 224 -7.38 -0.99 -15.44
C MET A 224 -7.94 0.33 -14.92
N SER A 225 -8.40 0.32 -13.67
CA SER A 225 -8.72 1.51 -12.90
C SER A 225 -8.34 1.27 -11.43
N ALA A 226 -8.04 2.33 -10.71
CA ALA A 226 -7.74 2.26 -9.29
C ALA A 226 -8.29 3.51 -8.61
N ALA A 227 -9.16 3.31 -7.61
CA ALA A 227 -9.65 4.38 -6.76
C ALA A 227 -8.63 4.63 -5.63
N GLN A 228 -8.39 5.89 -5.28
CA GLN A 228 -7.49 6.27 -4.18
C GLN A 228 -8.22 7.11 -3.14
N ASP A 229 -9.06 8.04 -3.58
CA ASP A 229 -9.79 8.93 -2.67
C ASP A 229 -11.14 9.37 -3.27
N ILE A 230 -12.05 9.84 -2.42
CA ILE A 230 -13.37 10.33 -2.81
C ILE A 230 -13.74 11.56 -1.96
N ASN A 231 -14.13 12.64 -2.63
CA ASN A 231 -14.61 13.84 -1.95
C ASN A 231 -16.11 13.73 -1.56
N ASN A 232 -16.62 14.73 -0.85
CA ASN A 232 -18.02 14.73 -0.39
C ASN A 232 -19.04 15.01 -1.50
N ASN A 233 -18.58 15.36 -2.70
CA ASN A 233 -19.41 15.55 -3.90
C ASN A 233 -19.47 14.27 -4.77
N GLY A 234 -18.92 13.14 -4.29
CA GLY A 234 -18.92 11.87 -5.02
C GLY A 234 -17.94 11.84 -6.19
N VAL A 235 -16.96 12.75 -6.23
CA VAL A 235 -15.87 12.70 -7.20
C VAL A 235 -14.75 11.84 -6.65
N VAL A 236 -14.39 10.80 -7.40
CA VAL A 236 -13.33 9.86 -7.05
C VAL A 236 -12.05 10.24 -7.78
N ALA A 237 -10.95 10.33 -7.05
CA ALA A 237 -9.61 10.48 -7.60
C ALA A 237 -8.85 9.15 -7.60
N GLY A 238 -8.03 8.96 -8.63
CA GLY A 238 -7.25 7.74 -8.78
C GLY A 238 -6.47 7.73 -10.08
N PHE A 239 -6.36 6.55 -10.70
CA PHE A 239 -5.67 6.40 -11.99
C PHE A 239 -6.24 5.25 -12.83
N THR A 240 -6.03 5.35 -14.15
CA THR A 240 -6.67 4.48 -15.15
C THR A 240 -5.72 4.20 -16.32
N SER A 241 -5.99 3.12 -17.06
CA SER A 241 -5.34 2.89 -18.35
C SER A 241 -5.84 3.89 -19.37
N ALA A 242 -4.93 4.69 -19.94
CA ALA A 242 -5.25 5.71 -20.94
C ALA A 242 -4.73 5.39 -22.35
N GLY A 243 -3.90 4.36 -22.50
CA GLY A 243 -3.30 3.99 -23.78
C GLY A 243 -2.40 2.77 -23.66
N VAL A 244 -1.99 2.23 -24.82
CA VAL A 244 -0.97 1.18 -24.95
C VAL A 244 -0.21 1.44 -26.26
N THR A 245 1.10 1.24 -26.27
CA THR A 245 1.92 1.37 -27.49
C THR A 245 1.73 0.18 -28.43
N ASP A 246 1.96 0.37 -29.73
CA ASP A 246 1.82 -0.71 -30.72
C ASP A 246 2.81 -1.86 -30.49
N ASP A 247 4.01 -1.57 -29.96
CA ASP A 247 4.99 -2.58 -29.58
C ASP A 247 4.44 -3.50 -28.48
N VAL A 248 3.80 -2.93 -27.46
CA VAL A 248 3.19 -3.71 -26.37
C VAL A 248 2.00 -4.51 -26.89
N LYS A 249 1.15 -3.91 -27.74
CA LYS A 249 0.04 -4.63 -28.38
C LYS A 249 0.55 -5.82 -29.19
N THR A 250 1.57 -5.62 -29.99
CA THR A 250 2.20 -6.67 -30.82
C THR A 250 2.78 -7.76 -29.92
N ALA A 251 3.62 -7.40 -28.95
CA ALA A 251 4.25 -8.35 -28.05
C ALA A 251 3.22 -9.19 -27.26
N VAL A 252 2.16 -8.56 -26.75
CA VAL A 252 1.09 -9.26 -26.01
C VAL A 252 0.27 -10.15 -26.93
N ASN A 253 -0.12 -9.69 -28.12
CA ASN A 253 -0.91 -10.49 -29.06
C ASN A 253 -0.11 -11.68 -29.63
N THR A 254 1.22 -11.57 -29.75
CA THR A 254 2.08 -12.68 -30.15
C THR A 254 2.11 -13.80 -29.11
N ILE A 255 2.11 -13.47 -27.81
CA ILE A 255 2.19 -14.48 -26.73
C ILE A 255 0.80 -14.95 -26.26
N CYS A 256 -0.22 -14.09 -26.32
CA CYS A 256 -1.57 -14.37 -25.87
C CYS A 256 -2.47 -14.76 -27.04
N THR A 257 -2.27 -15.98 -27.53
CA THR A 257 -3.01 -16.53 -28.69
C THR A 257 -4.29 -17.25 -28.31
N GLY A 258 -4.47 -17.59 -27.04
CA GLY A 258 -5.59 -18.41 -26.56
C GLY A 258 -5.46 -19.92 -26.90
N ARG A 259 -4.32 -20.38 -27.43
CA ARG A 259 -4.13 -21.78 -27.85
C ARG A 259 -3.72 -22.70 -26.70
N SER A 260 -2.68 -22.34 -25.95
CA SER A 260 -2.13 -23.16 -24.87
C SER A 260 -2.76 -22.89 -23.50
N GLN A 261 -3.41 -21.74 -23.35
CA GLN A 261 -4.10 -21.31 -22.14
C GLN A 261 -5.23 -20.32 -22.48
N PRO A 262 -6.23 -20.13 -21.60
CA PRO A 262 -7.30 -19.16 -21.79
C PRO A 262 -6.76 -17.76 -22.08
N LEU A 263 -7.27 -17.14 -23.15
CA LEU A 263 -6.82 -15.84 -23.62
C LEU A 263 -6.87 -14.77 -22.50
N GLN A 264 -7.97 -14.71 -21.76
CA GLN A 264 -8.17 -13.73 -20.69
C GLN A 264 -7.17 -13.89 -19.53
N TYR A 265 -6.75 -15.12 -19.21
CA TYR A 265 -5.70 -15.36 -18.22
C TYR A 265 -4.37 -14.77 -18.70
N CYS A 266 -3.98 -15.07 -19.94
CA CYS A 266 -2.74 -14.56 -20.53
C CYS A 266 -2.71 -13.03 -20.61
N LEU A 267 -3.81 -12.41 -21.04
CA LEU A 267 -3.92 -10.96 -21.15
C LEU A 267 -3.78 -10.28 -19.78
N ASN A 268 -4.55 -10.73 -18.77
CA ASN A 268 -4.46 -10.17 -17.43
C ASN A 268 -3.06 -10.33 -16.84
N LEU A 269 -2.45 -11.52 -16.94
CA LEU A 269 -1.11 -11.79 -16.44
C LEU A 269 -0.05 -10.93 -17.16
N SER A 270 -0.18 -10.79 -18.48
CA SER A 270 0.74 -9.98 -19.28
C SER A 270 0.67 -8.51 -18.89
N MET A 271 -0.52 -7.97 -18.66
CA MET A 271 -0.70 -6.57 -18.29
C MET A 271 -0.38 -6.30 -16.82
N SER A 272 -0.70 -7.22 -15.89
CA SER A 272 -0.35 -7.06 -14.47
C SER A 272 1.16 -7.06 -14.23
N ASN A 273 1.89 -7.93 -14.93
CA ASN A 273 3.37 -7.98 -14.88
C ASN A 273 4.04 -6.73 -15.48
N ARG A 274 3.28 -5.90 -16.19
CA ARG A 274 3.73 -4.63 -16.79
C ARG A 274 3.16 -3.41 -16.08
N SER A 275 2.58 -3.56 -14.89
CA SER A 275 2.03 -2.44 -14.10
C SER A 275 3.12 -1.59 -13.46
N VAL A 276 2.86 -0.29 -13.28
CA VAL A 276 3.82 0.62 -12.64
C VAL A 276 3.79 0.41 -11.13
N SER A 277 4.97 0.33 -10.50
CA SER A 277 5.11 0.19 -9.04
C SER A 277 5.84 1.39 -8.44
N LEU A 278 5.16 2.16 -7.58
CA LEU A 278 5.78 3.26 -6.85
C LEU A 278 6.91 2.77 -5.95
N ALA A 279 6.76 1.61 -5.31
CA ALA A 279 7.82 1.03 -4.49
C ALA A 279 9.09 0.77 -5.32
N SER A 280 8.94 0.20 -6.52
CA SER A 280 10.06 -0.06 -7.44
C SER A 280 10.71 1.23 -7.95
N MET A 281 9.92 2.27 -8.24
CA MET A 281 10.47 3.59 -8.60
C MET A 281 11.27 4.21 -7.46
N LEU A 282 10.71 4.24 -6.24
CA LEU A 282 11.39 4.82 -5.08
C LEU A 282 12.66 4.03 -4.69
N ASP A 283 12.67 2.73 -4.93
CA ASP A 283 13.84 1.87 -4.75
C ASP A 283 14.95 2.21 -5.77
N GLN A 284 14.61 2.46 -7.03
CA GLN A 284 15.55 3.00 -8.03
C GLN A 284 16.10 4.37 -7.59
N ILE A 285 15.23 5.29 -7.13
CA ILE A 285 15.66 6.60 -6.60
C ILE A 285 16.66 6.45 -5.45
N ARG A 286 16.44 5.50 -4.53
CA ARG A 286 17.35 5.25 -3.41
C ARG A 286 18.71 4.71 -3.86
N ARG A 287 18.76 3.89 -4.92
CA ARG A 287 19.99 3.28 -5.42
C ARG A 287 20.79 4.17 -6.36
N VAL A 288 20.12 4.76 -7.34
CA VAL A 288 20.76 5.44 -8.49
C VAL A 288 20.22 6.84 -8.75
N GLN A 289 19.40 7.39 -7.85
CA GLN A 289 18.93 8.79 -7.86
C GLN A 289 18.02 9.19 -9.03
N THR A 290 17.65 8.24 -9.90
CA THR A 290 16.72 8.43 -11.02
C THR A 290 15.90 7.15 -11.22
N VAL A 291 14.77 7.27 -11.90
CA VAL A 291 14.06 6.14 -12.49
C VAL A 291 14.77 5.78 -13.79
N ASP A 292 15.32 4.58 -13.83
CA ASP A 292 16.00 3.99 -14.97
C ASP A 292 14.98 3.42 -15.97
N VAL A 293 14.17 2.47 -15.50
CA VAL A 293 13.20 1.74 -16.31
C VAL A 293 11.84 1.75 -15.64
N LEU A 294 10.83 2.03 -16.45
CA LEU A 294 9.43 1.79 -16.14
C LEU A 294 8.90 0.63 -16.99
N PRO A 295 8.09 -0.26 -16.39
CA PRO A 295 7.42 -1.31 -17.15
C PRO A 295 6.58 -0.71 -18.30
N GLN A 296 6.68 -1.31 -19.48
CA GLN A 296 5.94 -0.91 -20.67
C GLN A 296 4.59 -1.63 -20.72
N GLY A 297 3.62 -1.17 -19.93
CA GLY A 297 2.26 -1.70 -19.86
C GLY A 297 1.22 -0.73 -20.40
N TYR A 298 0.09 -0.62 -19.70
CA TYR A 298 -0.82 0.49 -19.92
C TYR A 298 -0.11 1.81 -19.58
N GLN A 299 -0.33 2.82 -20.39
CA GLN A 299 -0.01 4.20 -20.04
C GLN A 299 -0.97 4.64 -18.93
N GLU A 300 -0.48 4.69 -17.70
CA GLU A 300 -1.27 5.07 -16.53
C GLU A 300 -1.44 6.59 -16.44
N ARG A 301 -2.69 7.05 -16.32
CA ARG A 301 -3.02 8.45 -16.09
C ARG A 301 -3.84 8.63 -14.84
N ALA A 302 -3.52 9.69 -14.10
CA ALA A 302 -4.37 10.20 -13.05
C ALA A 302 -5.75 10.50 -13.64
N ALA A 303 -6.81 10.23 -12.90
CA ALA A 303 -8.16 10.33 -13.43
C ALA A 303 -9.17 10.68 -12.34
N LEU A 304 -10.26 11.32 -12.76
CA LEU A 304 -11.40 11.65 -11.93
C LEU A 304 -12.66 10.97 -12.46
N TRP A 305 -13.45 10.36 -11.57
CA TRP A 305 -14.75 9.78 -11.89
C TRP A 305 -15.84 10.45 -11.07
N GLN A 306 -17.05 10.56 -11.62
CA GLN A 306 -18.25 10.97 -10.89
C GLN A 306 -19.05 9.72 -10.52
N VAL A 307 -19.42 9.57 -9.25
CA VAL A 307 -20.48 8.64 -8.84
C VAL A 307 -21.83 9.26 -9.16
N ASN A 308 -22.67 8.54 -9.89
CA ASN A 308 -23.98 8.97 -10.34
C ASN A 308 -25.09 8.42 -9.45
N ASP A 309 -26.21 9.12 -9.35
CA ASP A 309 -27.38 8.73 -8.54
C ASP A 309 -28.01 7.39 -8.95
N ASN A 310 -27.73 6.92 -10.17
CA ASN A 310 -28.22 5.64 -10.68
C ASN A 310 -27.37 4.42 -10.29
N GLY A 311 -26.39 4.58 -9.39
CA GLY A 311 -25.49 3.50 -8.97
C GLY A 311 -24.42 3.14 -10.02
N THR A 312 -24.07 4.06 -10.90
CA THR A 312 -22.95 3.93 -11.86
C THR A 312 -21.89 4.99 -11.61
N ALA A 313 -20.71 4.84 -12.21
CA ALA A 313 -19.71 5.90 -12.25
C ALA A 313 -19.32 6.22 -13.69
N SER A 314 -19.05 7.50 -13.96
CA SER A 314 -18.59 7.99 -15.26
C SER A 314 -17.20 8.60 -15.14
N LEU A 315 -16.31 8.28 -16.07
CA LEU A 315 -15.00 8.94 -16.16
C LEU A 315 -15.21 10.40 -16.58
N ILE A 316 -14.80 11.35 -15.73
CA ILE A 316 -14.87 12.78 -16.03
C ILE A 316 -13.75 13.15 -17.00
N ARG A 317 -12.50 12.87 -16.61
CA ARG A 317 -11.31 13.13 -17.42
C ARG A 317 -10.11 12.33 -16.92
N THR A 318 -9.16 12.09 -17.83
CA THR A 318 -7.78 11.77 -17.47
C THR A 318 -6.98 13.07 -17.31
N LEU A 319 -5.93 13.03 -16.50
CA LEU A 319 -5.11 14.18 -16.11
C LEU A 319 -3.70 14.02 -16.67
N GLY A 320 -3.04 15.15 -16.91
CA GLY A 320 -1.68 15.19 -17.44
C GLY A 320 -0.61 14.71 -16.46
N TYR A 321 0.63 15.08 -16.75
CA TYR A 321 1.83 14.71 -16.01
C TYR A 321 2.82 15.88 -16.08
N LEU A 322 3.84 15.91 -15.21
CA LEU A 322 4.79 17.03 -15.18
C LEU A 322 5.63 17.07 -16.45
N GLY A 323 6.12 15.93 -16.94
CA GLY A 323 6.85 15.87 -18.19
C GLY A 323 8.21 16.56 -18.10
N GLU A 324 8.71 16.98 -19.26
CA GLU A 324 10.01 17.65 -19.38
C GLU A 324 10.00 19.03 -18.71
N LYS A 325 10.86 19.24 -17.71
CA LYS A 325 10.97 20.46 -16.91
C LYS A 325 9.62 20.99 -16.39
N GLY A 326 8.67 20.08 -16.15
CA GLY A 326 7.35 20.43 -15.64
C GLY A 326 6.41 21.08 -16.65
N ASN A 327 6.71 21.05 -17.96
CA ASN A 327 5.89 21.71 -18.99
C ASN A 327 4.81 20.81 -19.62
N GLY A 328 4.68 19.55 -19.16
CA GLY A 328 3.74 18.55 -19.68
C GLY A 328 4.15 17.89 -21.00
N GLY A 329 5.27 18.30 -21.58
CA GLY A 329 5.86 17.74 -22.80
C GLY A 329 6.66 16.48 -22.54
N ILE A 330 7.00 15.80 -23.63
CA ILE A 330 7.92 14.66 -23.62
C ILE A 330 9.36 15.14 -23.82
N ALA A 331 10.30 14.47 -23.17
CA ALA A 331 11.73 14.62 -23.47
C ALA A 331 11.99 14.34 -24.96
N PRO A 332 12.87 15.13 -25.61
CA PRO A 332 13.28 14.88 -26.99
C PRO A 332 13.99 13.53 -27.13
N GLU A 333 13.94 12.97 -28.34
CA GLU A 333 14.72 11.79 -28.67
C GLU A 333 16.22 12.07 -28.54
N SER A 334 16.97 11.06 -28.09
CA SER A 334 18.40 11.15 -27.84
C SER A 334 19.06 9.81 -28.11
N GLU A 335 20.28 9.84 -28.65
CA GLU A 335 21.15 8.66 -28.76
C GLU A 335 21.90 8.38 -27.44
N GLU A 336 21.95 9.36 -26.52
CA GLU A 336 22.68 9.22 -25.25
C GLU A 336 21.89 8.46 -24.18
N TYR A 337 20.57 8.51 -24.23
CA TYR A 337 19.69 7.87 -23.24
C TYR A 337 18.33 7.50 -23.85
N PRO A 338 17.66 6.44 -23.36
CA PRO A 338 16.34 6.06 -23.81
C PRO A 338 15.28 7.10 -23.42
N ALA A 339 14.24 7.22 -24.25
CA ALA A 339 13.10 8.09 -23.96
C ALA A 339 12.38 7.68 -22.66
N PRO A 340 12.13 8.61 -21.73
CA PRO A 340 11.35 8.34 -20.53
C PRO A 340 9.90 7.99 -20.85
N THR A 341 9.32 7.10 -20.03
CA THR A 341 7.89 6.74 -20.12
C THR A 341 7.10 7.49 -19.06
N TYR A 342 6.07 8.23 -19.48
CA TYR A 342 5.34 9.11 -18.55
C TYR A 342 4.12 8.44 -17.94
N TYR A 343 3.89 8.71 -16.66
CA TYR A 343 2.68 8.31 -15.94
C TYR A 343 2.22 9.44 -15.01
N SER A 344 0.98 9.33 -14.54
CA SER A 344 0.43 10.15 -13.45
C SER A 344 -0.51 9.36 -12.58
N ARG A 345 -0.59 9.70 -11.29
CA ARG A 345 -1.56 9.16 -10.33
C ARG A 345 -2.07 10.27 -9.40
N ALA A 346 -3.39 10.36 -9.25
CA ALA A 346 -4.00 11.17 -8.19
C ALA A 346 -4.19 10.27 -6.96
N THR A 347 -3.75 10.74 -5.80
CA THR A 347 -3.84 10.03 -4.51
C THR A 347 -4.94 10.59 -3.63
N ALA A 348 -5.28 11.88 -3.77
CA ALA A 348 -6.29 12.55 -2.97
C ALA A 348 -7.00 13.67 -3.73
N ILE A 349 -8.19 14.06 -3.26
CA ILE A 349 -9.02 15.13 -3.82
C ILE A 349 -9.81 15.84 -2.72
N ASN A 350 -9.85 17.18 -2.77
CA ASN A 350 -10.69 17.95 -1.87
C ASN A 350 -12.07 18.28 -2.46
N ASP A 351 -12.95 18.87 -1.65
CA ASP A 351 -14.32 19.22 -2.06
C ASP A 351 -14.37 20.34 -3.12
N ASN A 352 -13.28 21.09 -3.30
CA ASN A 352 -13.13 22.07 -4.37
C ASN A 352 -12.73 21.44 -5.73
N GLY A 353 -12.56 20.12 -5.79
CA GLY A 353 -12.20 19.40 -6.99
C GLY A 353 -10.72 19.51 -7.38
N ILE A 354 -9.87 19.96 -6.46
CA ILE A 354 -8.41 19.97 -6.63
C ILE A 354 -7.90 18.59 -6.21
N ALA A 355 -7.27 17.88 -7.14
CA ALA A 355 -6.64 16.61 -6.86
C ALA A 355 -5.12 16.80 -6.71
N VAL A 356 -4.51 15.95 -5.90
CA VAL A 356 -3.05 15.90 -5.74
C VAL A 356 -2.56 14.46 -5.90
N GLY A 357 -1.28 14.31 -6.14
CA GLY A 357 -0.64 13.01 -6.17
C GLY A 357 0.78 13.12 -6.66
N HIS A 358 1.11 12.34 -7.68
CA HIS A 358 2.45 12.35 -8.25
C HIS A 358 2.45 11.96 -9.72
N SER A 359 3.39 12.53 -10.47
CA SER A 359 3.61 12.17 -11.86
C SER A 359 5.09 12.25 -12.22
N LEU A 360 5.45 11.66 -13.34
CA LEU A 360 6.84 11.68 -13.79
C LEU A 360 7.23 13.09 -14.26
N TYR A 361 8.28 13.62 -13.66
CA TYR A 361 9.04 14.78 -14.11
C TYR A 361 10.34 14.28 -14.77
N THR A 362 10.77 14.94 -15.85
CA THR A 362 12.07 14.71 -16.47
C THR A 362 12.84 16.02 -16.63
N ASP A 363 14.16 15.96 -16.59
CA ASP A 363 15.06 17.06 -16.96
C ASP A 363 16.23 16.53 -17.80
N VAL A 364 16.20 16.79 -19.10
CA VAL A 364 17.24 16.32 -20.03
C VAL A 364 18.59 17.01 -19.88
N ASP A 365 18.65 18.17 -19.21
CA ASP A 365 19.92 18.83 -18.94
C ASP A 365 20.67 18.16 -17.78
N ARG A 366 19.96 17.34 -16.99
CA ARG A 366 20.52 16.60 -15.85
C ARG A 366 20.70 15.12 -16.21
N ILE A 367 21.86 14.79 -16.74
CA ILE A 367 22.22 13.40 -17.06
C ILE A 367 22.78 12.68 -15.82
N ILE A 368 22.12 11.59 -15.44
CA ILE A 368 22.54 10.67 -14.40
C ILE A 368 23.31 9.52 -15.03
N ARG A 369 24.49 9.23 -14.46
CA ARG A 369 25.36 8.14 -14.88
C ARG A 369 25.48 7.13 -13.75
N TYR A 370 25.27 5.86 -14.03
CA TYR A 370 25.45 4.77 -13.07
C TYR A 370 25.93 3.51 -13.78
N PHE A 371 26.47 2.59 -12.99
CA PHE A 371 26.98 1.32 -13.47
C PHE A 371 26.09 0.19 -12.98
N ASP A 372 25.85 -0.80 -13.83
CA ASP A 372 25.24 -2.04 -13.37
C ASP A 372 26.26 -2.93 -12.62
N ASN A 373 25.80 -4.10 -12.18
CA ASN A 373 26.63 -5.06 -11.46
C ASN A 373 27.77 -5.67 -12.32
N PHE A 374 27.75 -5.47 -13.64
CA PHE A 374 28.76 -5.93 -14.58
C PHE A 374 29.73 -4.82 -15.02
N GLY A 375 29.52 -3.59 -14.53
CA GLY A 375 30.35 -2.43 -14.84
C GLY A 375 30.00 -1.73 -16.15
N PHE A 376 28.84 -2.01 -16.76
CA PHE A 376 28.36 -1.26 -17.92
C PHE A 376 27.82 0.10 -17.48
N GLU A 377 28.27 1.16 -18.15
CA GLU A 377 27.78 2.53 -17.93
C GLU A 377 26.41 2.69 -18.58
N TYR A 378 25.45 3.19 -17.81
CA TYR A 378 24.14 3.63 -18.27
C TYR A 378 24.00 5.12 -18.04
N ARG A 379 23.42 5.80 -19.03
CA ARG A 379 23.04 7.21 -18.96
C ARG A 379 21.54 7.35 -19.03
N ARG A 380 21.00 8.22 -18.17
CA ARG A 380 19.58 8.56 -18.14
C ARG A 380 19.44 10.06 -17.97
N ALA A 381 18.51 10.68 -18.70
CA ALA A 381 17.94 11.94 -18.25
C ALA A 381 17.35 11.73 -16.86
N TYR A 382 17.49 12.72 -15.98
CA TYR A 382 16.90 12.63 -14.64
C TYR A 382 15.39 12.53 -14.77
N SER A 383 14.82 11.43 -14.32
CA SER A 383 13.39 11.20 -14.29
C SER A 383 12.98 10.67 -12.92
N ALA A 384 11.96 11.26 -12.30
CA ALA A 384 11.51 10.85 -10.98
C ALA A 384 10.03 11.20 -10.75
N PRO A 385 9.32 10.45 -9.89
CA PRO A 385 8.04 10.93 -9.39
C PRO A 385 8.22 12.21 -8.60
N HIS A 386 7.45 13.23 -8.95
CA HIS A 386 7.32 14.44 -8.15
C HIS A 386 5.88 14.72 -7.78
N ALA A 387 5.70 15.37 -6.63
CA ALA A 387 4.43 15.76 -6.08
C ALA A 387 3.76 16.74 -7.03
N THR A 388 2.49 16.45 -7.36
CA THR A 388 1.78 17.12 -8.44
C THR A 388 0.42 17.57 -7.96
N ILE A 389 0.05 18.80 -8.30
CA ILE A 389 -1.30 19.34 -8.17
C ILE A 389 -1.97 19.25 -9.54
N TYR A 390 -3.20 18.75 -9.54
CA TYR A 390 -4.08 18.68 -10.69
C TYR A 390 -5.29 19.58 -10.42
N GLN A 391 -5.33 20.72 -11.09
CA GLN A 391 -6.42 21.68 -10.96
C GLN A 391 -6.94 22.02 -12.35
N GLN A 392 -8.14 21.52 -12.69
CA GLN A 392 -8.66 21.61 -14.06
C GLN A 392 -7.65 21.00 -15.06
N ASP A 393 -7.23 21.73 -16.08
CA ASP A 393 -6.23 21.28 -17.05
C ASP A 393 -4.78 21.59 -16.63
N ASP A 394 -4.61 22.28 -15.50
CA ASP A 394 -3.30 22.67 -14.98
C ASP A 394 -2.66 21.54 -14.18
N VAL A 395 -1.39 21.28 -14.48
CA VAL A 395 -0.57 20.24 -13.86
C VAL A 395 0.73 20.87 -13.40
N LYS A 396 0.92 20.98 -12.08
CA LYS A 396 2.04 21.73 -11.50
C LYS A 396 2.76 20.94 -10.42
N GLY A 397 4.10 21.01 -10.49
CA GLY A 397 4.98 20.59 -9.42
C GLY A 397 5.34 21.79 -8.56
N PHE A 398 5.58 21.55 -7.27
CA PHE A 398 5.87 22.61 -6.29
C PHE A 398 7.08 22.29 -5.40
N ILE A 399 7.74 21.16 -5.65
CA ILE A 399 8.96 20.75 -4.95
C ILE A 399 10.17 21.00 -5.87
N ASN A 400 11.21 21.65 -5.35
CA ASN A 400 12.44 21.89 -6.10
C ASN A 400 13.16 20.55 -6.39
N THR A 401 13.23 20.19 -7.67
CA THR A 401 13.81 18.93 -8.16
C THR A 401 15.33 18.89 -8.08
N GLN A 402 15.99 20.04 -7.87
CA GLN A 402 17.43 20.12 -7.62
C GLN A 402 17.78 19.73 -6.18
N ASP A 403 16.90 20.05 -5.23
CA ASP A 403 17.11 19.75 -3.80
C ASP A 403 16.58 18.36 -3.40
N TRP A 404 15.54 17.89 -4.11
CA TRP A 404 14.81 16.66 -3.78
C TRP A 404 14.81 15.70 -4.97
N LEU A 405 15.23 14.47 -4.70
CA LEU A 405 15.38 13.39 -5.69
C LEU A 405 14.05 12.86 -6.21
N ALA A 406 12.99 12.95 -5.41
CA ALA A 406 11.63 12.54 -5.74
C ALA A 406 10.68 13.15 -4.70
N SER A 407 9.40 13.27 -5.02
CA SER A 407 8.37 13.70 -4.07
C SER A 407 7.00 13.12 -4.40
N ILE A 408 6.16 12.95 -3.37
CA ILE A 408 4.82 12.37 -3.46
C ILE A 408 3.88 13.24 -2.61
N ALA A 409 2.86 13.84 -3.21
CA ALA A 409 1.72 14.33 -2.45
C ALA A 409 0.84 13.13 -2.09
N VAL A 410 0.39 13.07 -0.84
CA VAL A 410 -0.39 11.94 -0.32
C VAL A 410 -1.83 12.36 -0.12
N ASP A 411 -2.06 13.52 0.49
CA ASP A 411 -3.39 13.96 0.89
C ASP A 411 -3.57 15.49 0.76
N ILE A 412 -4.81 15.96 0.64
CA ILE A 412 -5.20 17.37 0.55
C ILE A 412 -6.50 17.62 1.33
N ASN A 413 -6.54 18.67 2.15
CA ASN A 413 -7.76 19.06 2.86
C ASN A 413 -8.56 20.16 2.14
N ASN A 414 -9.73 20.51 2.69
CA ASN A 414 -10.63 21.51 2.11
C ASN A 414 -10.13 22.96 2.24
N GLN A 415 -9.06 23.18 3.02
CA GLN A 415 -8.36 24.47 3.12
C GLN A 415 -7.19 24.60 2.13
N GLY A 416 -7.04 23.64 1.20
CA GLY A 416 -5.95 23.63 0.23
C GLY A 416 -4.58 23.31 0.84
N LEU A 417 -4.54 22.76 2.05
CA LEU A 417 -3.30 22.23 2.63
C LEU A 417 -3.06 20.84 2.08
N VAL A 418 -1.90 20.65 1.46
CA VAL A 418 -1.40 19.39 0.92
C VAL A 418 -0.35 18.84 1.88
N THR A 419 -0.37 17.53 2.12
CA THR A 419 0.70 16.82 2.82
C THR A 419 1.31 15.75 1.94
N GLY A 420 2.59 15.46 2.15
CA GLY A 420 3.32 14.46 1.40
C GLY A 420 4.73 14.27 1.90
N TYR A 421 5.55 13.58 1.13
CA TYR A 421 6.96 13.39 1.47
C TYR A 421 7.87 13.51 0.26
N ALA A 422 9.10 13.97 0.49
CA ALA A 422 10.14 14.09 -0.54
C ALA A 422 11.44 13.41 -0.09
N PHE A 423 12.23 12.94 -1.05
CA PHE A 423 13.46 12.18 -0.83
C PHE A 423 14.70 13.03 -1.05
N ARG A 424 15.64 13.00 -0.11
CA ARG A 424 16.97 13.61 -0.28
C ARG A 424 18.04 12.82 0.45
N SER A 425 19.30 13.04 0.10
CA SER A 425 20.43 12.46 0.85
C SER A 425 20.63 13.22 2.16
N ILE A 426 20.61 12.48 3.28
CA ILE A 426 20.91 12.99 4.63
C ILE A 426 21.89 12.02 5.27
N ASN A 427 23.09 12.49 5.62
CA ASN A 427 24.16 11.66 6.19
C ASN A 427 24.47 10.43 5.32
N SER A 428 24.63 10.64 4.01
CA SER A 428 24.93 9.60 3.00
C SER A 428 23.85 8.52 2.83
N ALA A 429 22.64 8.73 3.34
CA ALA A 429 21.50 7.85 3.13
C ALA A 429 20.32 8.64 2.55
N VAL A 430 19.62 8.07 1.57
CA VAL A 430 18.38 8.66 1.05
C VAL A 430 17.27 8.51 2.09
N ARG A 431 16.71 9.62 2.56
CA ARG A 431 15.64 9.69 3.56
C ARG A 431 14.45 10.45 3.00
N SER A 432 13.24 10.00 3.36
CA SER A 432 12.03 10.79 3.09
C SER A 432 11.78 11.79 4.21
N LYS A 433 11.24 12.96 3.84
CA LYS A 433 10.84 14.02 4.76
C LYS A 433 9.44 14.48 4.45
N LEU A 434 8.63 14.61 5.49
CA LEU A 434 7.29 15.14 5.44
C LEU A 434 7.37 16.58 4.96
N PHE A 435 6.43 16.96 4.10
CA PHE A 435 6.16 18.35 3.79
C PHE A 435 4.68 18.65 3.98
N THR A 436 4.41 19.93 4.28
CA THR A 436 3.10 20.54 4.07
C THR A 436 3.24 21.66 3.04
N TYR A 437 2.26 21.79 2.15
CA TYR A 437 2.20 22.84 1.15
C TYR A 437 0.80 23.45 1.13
N ASN A 438 0.65 24.75 1.34
CA ASN A 438 -0.63 25.42 1.19
C ASN A 438 -0.73 26.03 -0.22
N ILE A 439 -1.78 25.66 -0.97
CA ILE A 439 -1.95 26.04 -2.37
C ILE A 439 -2.17 27.55 -2.53
N ASP A 440 -2.91 28.18 -1.61
CA ASP A 440 -3.34 29.57 -1.74
C ASP A 440 -2.18 30.54 -1.49
N ASN A 441 -1.38 30.31 -0.45
CA ASN A 441 -0.26 31.17 -0.09
C ASN A 441 1.11 30.66 -0.58
N GLN A 442 1.14 29.46 -1.20
CA GLN A 442 2.33 28.78 -1.72
C GLN A 442 3.40 28.49 -0.65
N GLU A 443 3.01 28.35 0.61
CA GLU A 443 3.91 28.07 1.71
C GLU A 443 4.28 26.58 1.75
N LEU A 444 5.53 26.27 1.41
CA LEU A 444 6.12 24.93 1.53
C LEU A 444 6.96 24.82 2.81
N LYS A 445 6.64 23.84 3.65
CA LYS A 445 7.39 23.54 4.88
C LYS A 445 7.78 22.07 4.95
N PHE A 446 9.07 21.79 5.14
CA PHE A 446 9.54 20.45 5.47
C PHE A 446 9.64 20.27 6.99
N VAL A 447 9.30 19.07 7.45
CA VAL A 447 9.23 18.73 8.87
C VAL A 447 10.20 17.60 9.17
N ASP A 448 11.01 17.77 10.21
CA ASP A 448 11.81 16.69 10.75
C ASP A 448 10.96 15.77 11.63
N GLY A 449 11.28 14.46 11.61
CA GLY A 449 10.66 13.51 12.52
C GLY A 449 11.27 13.56 13.92
N PHE A 450 11.26 12.42 14.61
CA PHE A 450 11.81 12.31 15.98
C PHE A 450 13.30 12.66 16.10
N PHE A 451 14.02 12.67 14.98
CA PHE A 451 15.39 13.17 14.84
C PHE A 451 15.66 13.62 13.39
N SER A 452 16.71 14.41 13.19
CA SER A 452 17.01 15.06 11.89
C SER A 452 17.22 14.11 10.70
N SER A 453 17.60 12.85 10.93
CA SER A 453 17.72 11.82 9.89
C SER A 453 16.60 10.78 9.88
N SER A 454 15.52 11.02 10.64
CA SER A 454 14.32 10.20 10.64
C SER A 454 13.64 10.30 9.27
N THR A 455 13.39 9.14 8.66
CA THR A 455 12.40 8.98 7.59
C THR A 455 11.02 9.32 8.16
N THR A 456 10.20 10.08 7.44
CA THR A 456 8.83 10.43 7.83
C THR A 456 7.91 10.25 6.63
N GLU A 457 6.85 9.47 6.80
CA GLU A 457 5.91 9.12 5.73
C GLU A 457 4.48 9.43 6.21
N PRO A 458 3.91 10.61 5.86
CA PRO A 458 2.52 10.92 6.14
C PRO A 458 1.58 9.99 5.36
N ARG A 459 0.39 9.78 5.93
CA ARG A 459 -0.68 8.94 5.37
C ARG A 459 -1.97 9.71 5.13
N ALA A 460 -2.32 10.61 6.06
CA ALA A 460 -3.59 11.33 6.02
C ALA A 460 -3.48 12.69 6.71
N LEU A 461 -4.40 13.58 6.34
CA LEU A 461 -4.54 14.95 6.81
C LEU A 461 -6.03 15.25 7.04
N ASN A 462 -6.35 15.88 8.17
CA ASN A 462 -7.71 16.39 8.41
C ASN A 462 -7.85 17.90 8.13
N ASN A 463 -9.07 18.42 8.20
CA ASN A 463 -9.36 19.85 8.01
C ASN A 463 -8.89 20.74 9.17
N ASN A 464 -8.41 20.16 10.27
CA ASN A 464 -7.78 20.90 11.37
C ASN A 464 -6.27 21.09 11.16
N GLY A 465 -5.71 20.64 10.03
CA GLY A 465 -4.28 20.75 9.73
C GLY A 465 -3.42 19.72 10.47
N GLN A 466 -4.01 18.62 10.95
CA GLN A 466 -3.31 17.54 11.63
C GLN A 466 -2.98 16.43 10.64
N VAL A 467 -1.71 16.06 10.58
CA VAL A 467 -1.18 15.01 9.71
C VAL A 467 -0.81 13.81 10.57
N VAL A 468 -1.19 12.61 10.14
CA VAL A 468 -0.77 11.36 10.77
C VAL A 468 0.02 10.50 9.78
N GLY A 469 0.87 9.64 10.31
CA GLY A 469 1.62 8.67 9.51
C GLY A 469 2.59 7.86 10.34
N ARG A 470 3.70 7.44 9.72
CA ARG A 470 4.78 6.73 10.42
C ARG A 470 6.13 7.42 10.27
N ALA A 471 6.95 7.33 11.30
CA ALA A 471 8.29 7.89 11.31
C ALA A 471 9.29 6.93 11.97
N GLU A 472 10.54 7.00 11.51
CA GLU A 472 11.62 6.21 12.08
C GLU A 472 11.92 6.66 13.52
N VAL A 473 11.97 5.70 14.42
CA VAL A 473 12.45 5.84 15.79
C VAL A 473 13.72 5.03 16.00
N ILE A 474 14.56 5.47 16.94
CA ILE A 474 15.69 4.69 17.46
C ILE A 474 15.34 4.32 18.90
N ILE A 475 15.18 3.03 19.17
CA ILE A 475 14.91 2.56 20.53
C ILE A 475 16.22 2.63 21.33
N GLY A 476 16.16 3.20 22.53
CA GLY A 476 17.29 3.33 23.45
C GLY A 476 18.10 2.04 23.56
N GLY A 477 19.44 2.16 23.46
CA GLY A 477 20.35 1.02 23.52
C GLY A 477 20.47 0.19 22.24
N THR A 478 19.79 0.54 21.14
CA THR A 478 19.93 -0.16 19.86
C THR A 478 20.32 0.77 18.71
N VAL A 479 20.79 0.20 17.61
CA VAL A 479 21.01 0.90 16.32
C VAL A 479 19.90 0.59 15.30
N SER A 480 18.91 -0.23 15.67
CA SER A 480 17.85 -0.61 14.75
C SER A 480 16.81 0.51 14.67
N ARG A 481 16.48 0.88 13.42
CA ARG A 481 15.42 1.84 13.15
C ARG A 481 14.09 1.07 13.07
N ARG A 482 13.12 1.45 13.90
CA ARG A 482 11.74 0.94 13.83
C ARG A 482 10.81 2.08 13.42
N TYR A 483 9.54 1.77 13.16
CA TYR A 483 8.53 2.78 12.88
C TYR A 483 7.57 2.90 14.06
N HIS A 484 7.31 4.13 14.48
CA HIS A 484 6.17 4.48 15.32
C HIS A 484 5.20 5.35 14.53
N GLY A 485 3.92 5.27 14.89
CA GLY A 485 2.92 6.21 14.40
C GLY A 485 3.16 7.62 14.98
N PHE A 486 3.00 8.66 14.18
CA PHE A 486 3.14 10.04 14.63
C PHE A 486 1.87 10.86 14.36
N MET A 487 1.76 11.98 15.07
CA MET A 487 0.87 13.10 14.74
C MET A 487 1.70 14.39 14.63
N TYR A 488 1.49 15.12 13.53
CA TYR A 488 2.03 16.46 13.32
C TYR A 488 0.89 17.47 13.23
N ASP A 489 0.92 18.54 14.00
CA ASP A 489 -0.03 19.66 13.88
C ASP A 489 0.64 20.83 13.15
N SER A 490 0.12 21.16 11.96
CA SER A 490 0.71 22.22 11.13
C SER A 490 0.58 23.62 11.72
N ARG A 491 -0.35 23.85 12.66
CA ARG A 491 -0.64 25.17 13.24
C ARG A 491 0.40 25.57 14.28
N ASP A 492 0.80 24.62 15.12
CA ASP A 492 1.81 24.84 16.18
C ASP A 492 3.17 24.21 15.85
N GLY A 493 3.24 23.37 14.82
CA GLY A 493 4.45 22.68 14.39
C GLY A 493 4.84 21.50 15.28
N SER A 494 3.97 21.06 16.20
CA SER A 494 4.28 19.97 17.13
C SER A 494 4.28 18.61 16.42
N PHE A 495 5.33 17.81 16.66
CA PHE A 495 5.50 16.46 16.14
C PHE A 495 5.54 15.49 17.32
N ARG A 496 4.56 14.59 17.43
CA ARG A 496 4.32 13.77 18.62
C ARG A 496 4.27 12.28 18.25
N ASP A 497 4.85 11.44 19.09
CA ASP A 497 4.74 9.98 19.00
C ASP A 497 3.35 9.57 19.52
N LEU A 498 2.57 8.82 18.74
CA LEU A 498 1.25 8.36 19.17
C LEU A 498 1.33 7.43 20.38
N ASN A 499 2.46 6.73 20.57
CA ASN A 499 2.70 5.88 21.74
C ASN A 499 2.88 6.67 23.04
N ASP A 500 3.19 7.97 22.96
CA ASP A 500 3.25 8.86 24.12
C ASP A 500 1.87 9.49 24.44
N LEU A 501 0.89 9.28 23.57
CA LEU A 501 -0.46 9.84 23.70
C LEU A 501 -1.49 8.81 24.22
N VAL A 502 -1.09 7.55 24.38
CA VAL A 502 -1.93 6.47 24.95
C VAL A 502 -1.46 6.12 26.36
N GLY A 503 -2.27 5.36 27.11
CA GLY A 503 -1.92 4.97 28.48
C GLY A 503 -0.68 4.06 28.55
N CYS A 504 0.14 4.20 29.60
CA CYS A 504 1.42 3.50 29.74
C CYS A 504 1.32 1.96 29.73
N ASP A 505 0.20 1.42 30.23
CA ASP A 505 -0.03 -0.02 30.32
C ASP A 505 -0.72 -0.59 29.07
N ALA A 506 -0.82 0.20 27.99
CA ALA A 506 -1.38 -0.27 26.73
C ALA A 506 -0.52 -1.42 26.17
N PRO A 507 -1.11 -2.60 25.87
CA PRO A 507 -0.36 -3.74 25.31
C PRO A 507 -0.05 -3.57 23.81
N TYR A 508 -0.12 -2.34 23.30
CA TYR A 508 -0.08 -2.00 21.89
C TYR A 508 1.11 -1.08 21.61
N THR A 509 1.85 -1.38 20.54
CA THR A 509 2.79 -0.44 19.94
C THR A 509 2.19 0.09 18.64
N ILE A 510 1.86 1.37 18.58
CA ILE A 510 1.35 2.02 17.38
C ILE A 510 2.50 2.22 16.39
N VAL A 511 2.44 1.57 15.23
CA VAL A 511 3.54 1.55 14.24
C VAL A 511 3.24 2.29 12.94
N ASP A 512 1.96 2.46 12.60
CA ASP A 512 1.52 3.26 11.44
C ASP A 512 0.14 3.85 11.74
N ALA A 513 -0.09 5.11 11.38
CA ALA A 513 -1.37 5.79 11.51
C ALA A 513 -1.87 6.15 10.11
N THR A 514 -2.93 5.49 9.67
CA THR A 514 -3.32 5.41 8.25
C THR A 514 -4.41 6.40 7.86
N ALA A 515 -5.27 6.81 8.80
CA ALA A 515 -6.31 7.81 8.55
C ALA A 515 -6.57 8.66 9.80
N ILE A 516 -7.05 9.88 9.59
CA ILE A 516 -7.51 10.79 10.64
C ILE A 516 -8.77 11.52 10.15
N ASN A 517 -9.79 11.64 11.01
CA ASN A 517 -10.99 12.41 10.70
C ASN A 517 -10.95 13.80 11.39
N ASP A 518 -11.93 14.66 11.06
CA ASP A 518 -11.99 16.02 11.62
C ASP A 518 -12.33 16.05 13.12
N ASN A 519 -12.81 14.94 13.69
CA ASN A 519 -12.99 14.77 15.14
C ASN A 519 -11.67 14.40 15.85
N GLY A 520 -10.58 14.21 15.10
CA GLY A 520 -9.29 13.80 15.63
C GLY A 520 -9.21 12.31 15.99
N GLU A 521 -10.18 11.48 15.57
CA GLU A 521 -10.05 10.03 15.67
C GLU A 521 -9.05 9.53 14.63
N VAL A 522 -8.13 8.67 15.07
CA VAL A 522 -7.05 8.15 14.23
C VAL A 522 -7.23 6.65 14.03
N MET A 523 -7.18 6.21 12.77
CA MET A 523 -7.03 4.80 12.44
C MET A 523 -5.55 4.44 12.40
N ALA A 524 -5.18 3.35 13.06
CA ALA A 524 -3.81 2.94 13.14
C ALA A 524 -3.64 1.41 13.07
N THR A 525 -2.43 1.00 12.74
CA THR A 525 -1.96 -0.37 12.89
C THR A 525 -1.07 -0.42 14.13
N ALA A 526 -1.38 -1.35 15.03
CA ALA A 526 -0.63 -1.60 16.25
C ALA A 526 -0.04 -3.01 16.25
N LEU A 527 1.12 -3.19 16.86
CA LEU A 527 1.66 -4.51 17.19
C LEU A 527 1.21 -4.91 18.59
N VAL A 528 0.70 -6.13 18.72
CA VAL A 528 0.27 -6.74 19.99
C VAL A 528 0.67 -8.20 20.01
N ARG A 529 1.10 -8.72 21.17
CA ARG A 529 1.45 -10.13 21.33
C ARG A 529 0.20 -10.99 21.58
N ARG A 530 0.01 -12.04 20.78
CA ARG A 530 -1.16 -12.94 20.84
C ARG A 530 -0.77 -14.39 20.59
N PRO A 531 -1.61 -15.37 20.99
CA PRO A 531 -1.48 -16.75 20.55
C PRO A 531 -1.39 -16.85 19.02
N ARG A 532 -0.41 -17.61 18.54
CA ARG A 532 -0.27 -17.94 17.13
C ARG A 532 -1.38 -18.92 16.73
N LEU A 533 -2.11 -18.60 15.67
CA LEU A 533 -3.20 -19.44 15.15
C LEU A 533 -2.73 -20.28 13.95
N ASP A 534 -3.17 -21.52 13.88
CA ASP A 534 -2.95 -22.40 12.73
C ASP A 534 -3.89 -22.09 11.55
N ALA A 535 -3.87 -22.88 10.47
CA ALA A 535 -4.75 -22.64 9.30
C ALA A 535 -6.25 -22.79 9.61
N LYS A 536 -6.59 -23.45 10.70
CA LYS A 536 -7.96 -23.73 11.15
C LYS A 536 -8.37 -22.82 12.32
N GLY A 537 -7.56 -21.81 12.65
CA GLY A 537 -7.82 -20.86 13.72
C GLY A 537 -7.60 -21.41 15.12
N GLN A 538 -6.92 -22.54 15.29
CA GLN A 538 -6.58 -23.11 16.60
C GLN A 538 -5.24 -22.59 17.10
N GLN A 539 -5.08 -22.46 18.42
CA GLN A 539 -3.83 -22.02 19.02
C GLN A 539 -2.74 -23.07 18.84
N GLN A 540 -1.55 -22.64 18.45
CA GLN A 540 -0.39 -23.50 18.36
C GLN A 540 0.29 -23.66 19.72
N LEU A 541 0.65 -24.90 20.03
CA LEU A 541 1.40 -25.26 21.23
C LEU A 541 2.83 -25.64 20.83
N ASP A 542 3.80 -25.37 21.69
CA ASP A 542 5.17 -25.88 21.57
C ASP A 542 5.29 -27.34 22.05
N ASP A 543 6.50 -27.91 21.95
CA ASP A 543 6.78 -29.29 22.37
C ASP A 543 6.52 -29.53 23.87
N ALA A 544 6.45 -28.47 24.68
CA ALA A 544 6.14 -28.51 26.11
C ALA A 544 4.65 -28.29 26.41
N GLY A 545 3.81 -28.12 25.37
CA GLY A 545 2.37 -27.86 25.49
C GLY A 545 2.02 -26.42 25.87
N GLN A 546 2.96 -25.46 25.77
CA GLN A 546 2.71 -24.05 26.04
C GLN A 546 2.26 -23.31 24.78
N VAL A 547 1.38 -22.32 24.94
CA VAL A 547 0.87 -21.51 23.81
C VAL A 547 2.01 -20.68 23.21
N ILE A 548 2.26 -20.89 21.92
CA ILE A 548 3.20 -20.07 21.16
C ILE A 548 2.56 -18.71 20.92
N THR A 549 3.23 -17.63 21.33
CA THR A 549 2.79 -16.26 21.05
C THR A 549 3.64 -15.59 19.98
N GLU A 550 3.02 -14.74 19.17
CA GLU A 550 3.68 -13.93 18.14
C GLU A 550 3.19 -12.47 18.19
N GLU A 551 3.96 -11.56 17.60
CA GLU A 551 3.51 -10.18 17.37
C GLU A 551 2.56 -10.15 16.16
N GLN A 552 1.36 -9.63 16.36
CA GLN A 552 0.33 -9.52 15.33
C GLN A 552 0.01 -8.05 15.06
N ALA A 553 -0.07 -7.71 13.78
CA ALA A 553 -0.55 -6.41 13.32
C ALA A 553 -2.08 -6.35 13.48
N THR A 554 -2.55 -5.40 14.27
CA THR A 554 -3.96 -5.23 14.62
C THR A 554 -4.41 -3.81 14.34
N ALA A 555 -5.52 -3.67 13.62
CA ALA A 555 -6.17 -2.38 13.40
C ALA A 555 -6.80 -1.87 14.70
N VAL A 556 -6.49 -0.63 15.06
CA VAL A 556 -7.05 0.06 16.22
C VAL A 556 -7.56 1.42 15.82
N LYS A 557 -8.59 1.90 16.52
CA LYS A 557 -9.02 3.29 16.49
C LYS A 557 -8.55 3.99 17.76
N LEU A 558 -7.83 5.10 17.61
CA LEU A 558 -7.49 6.00 18.69
C LEU A 558 -8.61 7.05 18.81
N ARG A 559 -9.36 7.01 19.91
CA ARG A 559 -10.42 7.97 20.20
C ARG A 559 -9.92 9.04 21.18
N PRO A 560 -10.00 10.34 20.86
CA PRO A 560 -9.61 11.39 21.78
C PRO A 560 -10.36 11.30 23.12
N ILE A 561 -9.64 11.52 24.22
CA ILE A 561 -10.20 11.62 25.57
C ILE A 561 -10.43 13.11 25.86
N PRO A 562 -11.66 13.54 26.20
CA PRO A 562 -11.92 14.93 26.59
C PRO A 562 -11.01 15.35 27.76
N ASN A 563 -10.24 16.43 27.55
CA ASN A 563 -9.25 16.94 28.51
C ASN A 563 -8.13 15.94 28.88
N GLY A 564 -7.91 14.92 28.06
CA GLY A 564 -6.83 13.96 28.24
C GLY A 564 -5.45 14.65 28.28
N GLN A 565 -4.56 14.14 29.11
CA GLN A 565 -3.20 14.62 29.25
C GLN A 565 -2.22 13.49 28.92
N PRO A 566 -1.06 13.78 28.30
CA PRO A 566 -0.06 12.75 28.04
C PRO A 566 0.34 12.00 29.31
N ALA A 567 0.50 10.69 29.18
CA ALA A 567 0.93 9.84 30.27
C ALA A 567 2.41 10.08 30.59
N ASN A 568 2.78 10.23 31.86
CA ASN A 568 4.19 10.29 32.25
C ASN A 568 4.70 8.87 32.55
N CYS A 569 5.16 8.15 31.52
CA CYS A 569 5.54 6.75 31.62
C CYS A 569 6.99 6.51 32.13
N GLY A 570 7.64 7.51 32.72
CA GLY A 570 9.07 7.43 33.08
C GLY A 570 9.95 7.59 31.83
N ALA A 571 10.81 8.61 31.82
CA ALA A 571 11.41 9.15 30.61
C ALA A 571 12.81 8.58 30.25
N GLU A 572 13.33 7.57 30.94
CA GLU A 572 14.77 7.25 30.82
C GLU A 572 15.17 6.46 29.56
N ASP A 573 14.25 5.75 28.87
CA ASP A 573 14.60 4.90 27.72
C ASP A 573 14.10 5.38 26.34
N ARG A 574 13.42 6.54 26.26
CA ARG A 574 12.78 7.03 25.01
C ARG A 574 13.45 8.24 24.36
N GLN A 575 14.68 8.59 24.73
CA GLN A 575 15.38 9.69 24.05
C GLN A 575 15.81 9.26 22.64
N TYR A 576 15.10 9.76 21.62
CA TYR A 576 15.36 9.53 20.19
C TYR A 576 16.62 10.26 19.65
N GLU A 577 17.48 10.77 20.53
CA GLU A 577 18.53 11.70 20.12
C GLU A 577 19.86 10.99 19.82
N ARG A 578 20.26 10.97 18.55
CA ARG A 578 21.64 10.73 18.17
C ARG A 578 22.43 12.02 18.41
N LYS A 579 23.15 12.13 19.54
CA LYS A 579 24.15 13.19 19.71
C LYS A 579 25.19 13.06 18.60
N SER A 580 25.12 13.96 17.62
CA SER A 580 26.19 14.13 16.66
C SER A 580 27.44 14.51 17.46
N GLY A 581 28.47 13.68 17.41
CA GLY A 581 29.72 13.96 18.09
C GLY A 581 30.34 15.21 17.49
N SER A 582 30.12 16.36 18.12
CA SER A 582 31.00 17.53 17.95
C SER A 582 32.34 17.18 18.60
N GLY A 583 33.16 16.39 17.90
CA GLY A 583 34.55 16.22 18.25
C GLY A 583 35.19 17.61 18.23
N SER A 584 35.53 18.13 19.42
CA SER A 584 36.17 19.42 19.57
C SER A 584 37.36 19.53 18.60
N ALA A 585 37.43 20.63 17.83
CA ALA A 585 38.53 20.93 16.90
C ALA A 585 39.94 20.81 17.55
N LEU A 586 40.02 20.83 18.88
CA LEU A 586 41.24 20.59 19.67
C LEU A 586 41.83 19.17 19.49
N TRP A 587 41.03 18.14 19.20
CA TRP A 587 41.55 16.78 18.98
C TRP A 587 42.18 16.59 17.58
N LEU A 588 41.71 17.34 16.58
CA LEU A 588 42.31 17.31 15.23
C LEU A 588 43.64 18.07 15.17
N LEU A 589 43.84 19.07 16.05
CA LEU A 589 45.13 19.78 16.16
C LEU A 589 46.24 18.93 16.81
N MET A 590 45.90 17.95 17.64
CA MET A 590 46.88 17.04 18.26
C MET A 590 47.42 15.97 17.30
N LEU A 591 46.68 15.63 16.24
CA LEU A 591 47.14 14.71 15.19
C LEU A 591 48.11 15.38 14.20
N GLY A 592 48.07 16.71 14.07
CA GLY A 592 49.00 17.49 13.24
C GLY A 592 50.37 17.77 13.87
N ALA A 593 50.51 17.63 15.19
CA ALA A 593 51.77 17.91 15.89
C ALA A 593 52.74 16.71 15.91
N LEU A 594 52.25 15.49 15.65
CA LEU A 594 53.07 14.26 15.62
C LEU A 594 53.86 14.09 14.31
N SER A 595 53.53 14.83 13.26
CA SER A 595 54.26 14.85 11.98
C SER A 595 55.41 15.86 11.91
N LEU A 596 55.51 16.81 12.85
CA LEU A 596 56.62 17.78 12.91
C LEU A 596 57.77 17.39 13.86
N VAL A 597 57.59 16.37 14.71
CA VAL A 597 58.66 15.87 15.59
C VAL A 597 59.48 14.73 14.95
N ARG A 598 59.07 14.21 13.78
CA ARG A 598 59.81 13.16 13.06
C ARG A 598 60.76 13.64 11.96
N TYR A 599 60.87 14.96 11.72
CA TYR A 599 61.77 15.54 10.70
C TYR A 599 63.02 16.24 11.27
N ARG A 600 63.44 15.90 12.50
CA ARG A 600 64.75 16.30 13.05
C ARG A 600 65.36 15.14 13.84
N ARG A 601 65.76 14.07 13.15
CA ARG A 601 66.81 13.12 13.58
C ARG A 601 67.05 12.02 12.53
N SER A 602 67.62 12.39 11.40
CA SER A 602 68.68 11.61 10.73
C SER A 602 69.36 12.50 9.70
N ARG A 603 70.66 12.26 9.53
CA ARG A 603 71.60 12.99 8.67
C ARG A 603 71.19 13.04 7.22
#